data_AF-A0A6S6XKU2-F1
#
_entry.id   AF-A0A6S6XKU2-F1
#
_cell.length_a   1.000
_cell.length_b   1.000
_cell.length_c   1.000
_cell.angle_alpha   90.00
_cell.angle_beta   90.00
_cell.angle_gamma   90.00
#
_symmetry.space_group_name_H-M   'P 1'
#
loop_
_entity.id
_entity.type
_entity.pdbx_description
1 polymer ?
#
loop_
_entity_poly.entity_id
_entity_poly.type
_entity_poly.pdbx_seq_one_letter_code
_entity_poly.pdbx_strand_id
1 'polypeptide(L)'
;MLKTMTCIICPRGCAIQVETKDGKPVSVKGAGCRRGEKYAWQETVSPMRTIASSVLVLNGELPLASVRLTKPVPISRIFPVMEQIKKVRLRAPVAIGQVVIPDVLGLGSDVVATRNVGAAVSKSHLA
;
A
#
# COMPACT_ATOMS: atom_id res chain seq x y z
N MET A 1 12.68 20.87 -17.53
CA MET A 1 13.79 20.21 -16.79
C MET A 1 13.83 18.75 -17.21
N LEU A 2 15.01 18.19 -17.47
CA LEU A 2 15.16 16.77 -17.78
C LEU A 2 15.50 16.01 -16.50
N LYS A 3 14.77 14.94 -16.19
CA LYS A 3 14.97 14.09 -15.02
C LYS A 3 15.21 12.65 -15.44
N THR A 4 16.23 12.02 -14.86
CA THR A 4 16.54 10.60 -15.10
C THR A 4 15.99 9.76 -13.95
N MET A 5 15.41 8.60 -14.27
CA MET A 5 14.90 7.64 -13.30
C MET A 5 15.01 6.20 -13.77
N THR A 6 15.03 5.25 -12.84
CA THR A 6 15.03 3.82 -13.15
C THR A 6 13.61 3.28 -13.11
N CYS A 7 13.21 2.55 -14.16
CA CYS A 7 11.94 1.83 -14.20
C CYS A 7 11.97 0.64 -13.22
N ILE A 8 11.10 0.65 -12.21
CA ILE A 8 11.03 -0.42 -11.19
C ILE A 8 9.96 -1.48 -11.49
N ILE A 9 9.29 -1.40 -12.64
CA ILE A 9 8.15 -2.28 -12.97
C ILE A 9 8.58 -3.72 -13.28
N CYS A 10 9.83 -3.94 -13.71
CA CYS A 10 10.34 -5.25 -14.08
C CYS A 10 11.86 -5.31 -13.84
N PRO A 11 12.47 -6.51 -13.75
CA PRO A 11 13.88 -6.66 -13.39
C PRO A 11 14.86 -6.07 -14.41
N ARG A 12 14.41 -5.68 -15.61
CA ARG A 12 15.26 -5.03 -16.63
C ARG A 12 15.79 -3.67 -16.16
N GLY A 13 15.04 -2.93 -15.34
CA GLY A 13 15.54 -1.68 -14.77
C GLY A 13 15.89 -0.59 -15.80
N CYS A 14 15.08 -0.38 -16.85
CA CYS A 14 15.41 0.58 -17.90
C CYS A 14 15.68 1.98 -17.32
N ALA A 15 16.75 2.64 -17.78
CA ALA A 15 17.02 4.05 -17.50
C ALA A 15 16.11 4.92 -18.38
N ILE A 16 15.22 5.66 -17.75
CA ILE A 16 14.22 6.51 -18.40
C ILE A 16 14.56 7.97 -18.15
N GLN A 17 14.52 8.77 -19.21
CA GLN A 17 14.61 10.23 -19.14
C GLN A 17 13.22 10.82 -19.36
N VAL A 18 12.77 11.62 -18.41
CA VAL A 18 11.50 12.33 -18.45
C VAL A 18 11.77 13.82 -18.54
N GLU A 19 11.28 14.44 -19.61
CA GLU A 19 11.29 15.88 -19.72
C GLU A 19 10.02 16.43 -19.07
N THR A 20 10.19 17.41 -18.18
CA THR A 20 9.10 18.07 -17.47
C THR A 20 9.04 19.55 -17.80
N LYS A 21 7.83 20.07 -17.99
CA LYS A 21 7.53 21.50 -18.12
C LYS A 21 6.42 21.84 -17.12
N ASP A 22 6.62 22.86 -16.29
CA ASP A 22 5.66 23.27 -15.25
C ASP A 22 5.21 22.12 -14.34
N GLY A 23 6.14 21.25 -13.98
CA GLY A 23 5.88 20.07 -13.12
C GLY A 23 5.14 18.92 -13.82
N LYS A 24 4.79 19.05 -15.10
CA LYS A 24 4.12 18.00 -15.87
C LYS A 24 5.10 17.33 -16.84
N PRO A 25 5.07 15.99 -16.98
CA PRO A 25 5.84 15.30 -18.01
C PRO A 25 5.33 15.70 -19.39
N VAL A 26 6.26 16.03 -20.29
CA VAL A 26 5.98 16.35 -21.71
C VAL A 26 6.53 15.30 -22.66
N SER A 27 7.62 14.62 -22.27
CA SER A 27 8.25 13.58 -23.09
C SER A 27 8.92 12.53 -22.21
N VAL A 28 8.92 11.29 -22.69
CA VAL A 28 9.57 10.14 -22.03
C VAL A 28 10.41 9.39 -23.04
N LYS A 29 11.69 9.20 -22.74
CA LYS A 29 12.66 8.46 -23.56
C LYS A 29 13.38 7.38 -22.74
N GLY A 30 13.85 6.33 -23.40
CA GLY A 30 14.58 5.23 -22.74
C GLY A 30 13.69 4.13 -22.13
N ALA A 31 12.36 4.26 -22.24
CA ALA A 31 11.45 3.21 -21.81
C ALA A 31 11.45 2.04 -22.81
N GLY A 32 11.97 0.89 -22.42
CA GLY A 32 11.95 -0.32 -23.25
C GLY A 32 10.58 -1.01 -23.43
N CYS A 33 9.51 -0.44 -22.89
CA CYS A 33 8.13 -0.91 -23.08
C CYS A 33 7.09 0.13 -22.63
N ARG A 34 5.84 -0.01 -23.09
CA ARG A 34 4.69 0.85 -22.73
C ARG A 34 4.40 0.92 -21.23
N ARG A 35 4.69 -0.14 -20.47
CA ARG A 35 4.53 -0.14 -19.00
C ARG A 35 5.52 0.81 -18.32
N GLY A 36 6.76 0.88 -18.83
CA GLY A 36 7.78 1.79 -18.34
C GLY A 36 7.43 3.25 -18.59
N GLU A 37 6.88 3.56 -19.77
CA GLU A 37 6.39 4.90 -20.09
C GLU A 37 5.29 5.33 -19.12
N LYS A 38 4.25 4.49 -18.96
CA LYS A 38 3.15 4.76 -18.02
C LYS A 38 3.66 4.96 -16.60
N TYR A 39 4.60 4.13 -16.15
CA TYR A 39 5.24 4.29 -14.84
C TYR A 39 5.95 5.63 -14.72
N ALA A 40 6.78 6.01 -15.68
CA ALA A 40 7.54 7.27 -15.63
C ALA A 40 6.61 8.49 -15.61
N TRP A 41 5.53 8.46 -16.41
CA TRP A 41 4.48 9.47 -16.38
C TRP A 41 3.82 9.56 -15.00
N GLN A 42 3.31 8.44 -14.49
CA GLN A 42 2.64 8.38 -13.18
C GLN A 42 3.57 8.82 -12.06
N GLU A 43 4.78 8.29 -12.00
CA GLU A 43 5.76 8.58 -10.95
C GLU A 43 6.21 10.05 -10.97
N THR A 44 6.14 10.72 -12.12
CA THR A 44 6.42 12.16 -12.21
C THR A 44 5.26 13.01 -11.67
N VAL A 45 4.02 12.62 -11.96
CA VAL A 45 2.82 13.39 -11.60
C VAL A 45 2.34 13.10 -10.18
N SER A 46 2.27 11.82 -9.83
CA SER A 46 1.77 11.31 -8.55
C SER A 46 2.41 9.96 -8.25
N PRO A 47 3.54 9.94 -7.51
CA PRO A 47 4.14 8.70 -7.04
C PRO A 47 3.13 7.88 -6.23
N MET A 48 2.91 6.63 -6.63
CA MET A 48 1.95 5.74 -5.99
C MET A 48 2.68 4.60 -5.27
N ARG A 49 2.27 4.26 -4.06
CA ARG A 49 2.84 3.14 -3.29
C ARG A 49 1.75 2.36 -2.57
N THR A 50 1.98 1.07 -2.41
CA THR A 50 1.20 0.21 -1.51
C THR A 50 1.89 0.21 -0.15
N ILE A 51 1.12 0.20 0.92
CA ILE A 51 1.65 0.09 2.29
C ILE A 51 1.11 -1.17 2.96
N ALA A 52 1.91 -1.70 3.89
CA ALA A 52 1.51 -2.71 4.85
C ALA A 52 1.69 -2.13 6.26
N SER A 53 0.80 -2.51 7.17
CA SER A 53 0.78 -2.07 8.56
C SER A 53 0.15 -3.16 9.43
N SER A 54 -0.24 -2.83 10.66
CA SER A 54 -0.93 -3.73 11.58
C SER A 54 -2.08 -3.02 12.29
N VAL A 55 -3.14 -3.76 12.59
CA VAL A 55 -4.25 -3.31 13.43
C VAL A 55 -4.31 -4.15 14.69
N LEU A 56 -4.75 -3.54 15.80
CA LEU A 56 -4.86 -4.22 17.07
C LEU A 56 -6.06 -5.17 17.07
N VAL A 57 -5.85 -6.37 17.59
CA VAL A 57 -6.87 -7.42 17.73
C VAL A 57 -7.16 -7.65 19.21
N LEU A 58 -8.39 -7.42 19.58
CA LEU A 58 -8.94 -7.70 20.90
C LEU A 58 -9.28 -9.18 21.01
N ASN A 59 -8.93 -9.78 22.14
CA ASN A 59 -9.15 -11.20 22.44
C ASN A 59 -8.54 -12.16 21.40
N GLY A 60 -7.49 -11.72 20.70
CA GLY A 60 -6.77 -12.56 19.75
C GLY A 60 -5.65 -13.36 20.41
N GLU A 61 -5.35 -14.54 19.86
CA GLU A 61 -4.14 -15.29 20.18
C GLU A 61 -2.86 -14.47 19.90
N LEU A 62 -2.96 -13.50 18.99
CA LEU A 62 -1.97 -12.46 18.73
C LEU A 62 -2.60 -11.09 18.97
N PRO A 63 -1.84 -10.11 19.50
CA PRO A 63 -2.36 -8.78 19.79
C PRO A 63 -2.56 -7.92 18.53
N LEU A 64 -2.01 -8.34 17.38
CA LEU A 64 -2.01 -7.59 16.12
C LEU A 64 -2.31 -8.50 14.93
N ALA A 65 -3.05 -7.99 13.96
CA ALA A 65 -3.21 -8.57 12.63
C ALA A 65 -2.52 -7.67 11.60
N SER A 66 -1.67 -8.24 10.75
CA SER A 66 -1.06 -7.51 9.64
C SER A 66 -2.13 -7.16 8.60
N VAL A 67 -2.05 -5.94 8.07
CA VAL A 67 -2.95 -5.43 7.04
C VAL A 67 -2.15 -4.83 5.88
N ARG A 68 -2.74 -4.78 4.70
CA ARG A 68 -2.18 -4.06 3.55
C ARG A 68 -3.26 -3.37 2.75
N LEU A 69 -2.85 -2.42 1.91
CA LEU A 69 -3.73 -1.88 0.89
C LEU A 69 -3.94 -2.87 -0.27
N THR A 70 -5.15 -2.87 -0.85
CA THR A 70 -5.45 -3.68 -2.04
C THR A 70 -4.87 -3.08 -3.31
N LYS A 71 -4.76 -1.75 -3.38
CA LYS A 71 -4.15 -1.00 -4.50
C LYS A 71 -3.22 0.11 -3.99
N PRO A 72 -2.23 0.54 -4.81
CA PRO A 72 -1.38 1.69 -4.49
C PRO A 72 -2.18 2.98 -4.28
N VAL A 73 -1.71 3.84 -3.39
CA VAL A 73 -2.25 5.19 -3.15
C VAL A 73 -1.14 6.23 -3.33
N PRO A 74 -1.46 7.52 -3.55
CA PRO A 74 -0.45 8.56 -3.65
C PRO A 74 0.42 8.63 -2.40
N ILE A 75 1.73 8.85 -2.54
CA ILE A 75 2.65 8.96 -1.39
C ILE A 75 2.18 10.03 -0.39
N SER A 76 1.66 11.15 -0.88
CA SER A 76 1.10 12.22 -0.04
C SER A 76 -0.09 11.79 0.83
N ARG A 77 -0.74 10.66 0.51
CA ARG A 77 -1.88 10.10 1.25
C ARG A 77 -1.49 8.97 2.20
N ILE A 78 -0.23 8.54 2.23
CA ILE A 78 0.23 7.43 3.09
C ILE A 78 0.00 7.74 4.58
N PHE A 79 0.45 8.89 5.06
CA PHE A 79 0.27 9.26 6.47
C PHE A 79 -1.21 9.40 6.87
N PRO A 80 -2.07 10.08 6.09
CA PRO A 80 -3.52 10.07 6.33
C PRO A 80 -4.12 8.66 6.38
N VAL A 81 -3.72 7.74 5.50
CA VAL A 81 -4.19 6.34 5.54
C VAL A 81 -3.74 5.65 6.82
N MET A 82 -2.48 5.82 7.22
CA MET A 82 -1.94 5.25 8.46
C MET A 82 -2.68 5.74 9.71
N GLU A 83 -3.10 7.01 9.74
CA GLU A 83 -3.92 7.55 10.82
C GLU A 83 -5.30 6.88 10.90
N GLN A 84 -5.91 6.53 9.77
CA GLN A 84 -7.17 5.77 9.76
C GLN A 84 -6.96 4.35 10.27
N ILE A 85 -5.92 3.67 9.80
CA ILE A 85 -5.57 2.31 10.26
C ILE A 85 -5.35 2.29 11.77
N LYS A 86 -4.65 3.28 12.33
CA LYS A 86 -4.33 3.36 13.77
C LYS A 86 -5.58 3.44 14.66
N LYS A 87 -6.70 3.94 14.15
CA LYS A 87 -7.98 4.05 14.89
C LYS A 87 -8.74 2.72 14.97
N VAL A 88 -8.43 1.75 14.11
CA VAL A 88 -9.19 0.50 14.04
C VAL A 88 -8.76 -0.49 15.11
N ARG A 89 -9.75 -1.17 15.70
CA ARG A 89 -9.60 -2.31 16.59
C ARG A 89 -10.47 -3.43 16.05
N LEU A 90 -9.88 -4.60 15.80
CA LEU A 90 -10.62 -5.80 15.42
C LEU A 90 -10.86 -6.66 16.66
N ARG A 91 -11.87 -7.52 16.62
CA ARG A 91 -12.05 -8.61 17.60
C ARG A 91 -11.76 -9.92 16.91
N ALA A 92 -11.06 -10.83 17.59
CA ALA A 92 -10.85 -12.17 17.07
C ALA A 92 -12.18 -12.96 17.00
N PRO A 93 -12.33 -13.88 16.03
CA PRO A 93 -11.34 -14.24 15.02
C PRO A 93 -11.25 -13.22 13.87
N VAL A 94 -10.03 -12.99 13.38
CA VAL A 94 -9.76 -12.22 12.16
C VAL A 94 -9.31 -13.19 11.07
N ALA A 95 -9.90 -13.09 9.88
CA ALA A 95 -9.55 -13.93 8.74
C ALA A 95 -8.69 -13.19 7.70
N ILE A 96 -7.83 -13.92 7.01
CA ILE A 96 -7.10 -13.40 5.86
C ILE A 96 -8.08 -12.95 4.76
N GLY A 97 -7.82 -11.81 4.15
CA GLY A 97 -8.69 -11.20 3.15
C GLY A 97 -9.87 -10.41 3.73
N GLN A 98 -10.08 -10.44 5.06
CA GLN A 98 -11.09 -9.61 5.70
C GLN A 98 -10.83 -8.13 5.43
N VAL A 99 -11.85 -7.43 4.92
CA VAL A 99 -11.82 -5.98 4.72
C VAL A 99 -11.95 -5.30 6.08
N VAL A 100 -10.96 -4.49 6.42
CA VAL A 100 -10.84 -3.75 7.68
C VAL A 100 -11.36 -2.32 7.51
N ILE A 101 -10.98 -1.66 6.42
CA ILE A 101 -11.52 -0.35 6.01
C ILE A 101 -11.80 -0.44 4.50
N PRO A 102 -13.07 -0.39 4.05
CA PRO A 102 -13.38 -0.29 2.63
C PRO A 102 -13.06 1.13 2.13
N ASP A 103 -12.57 1.23 0.90
CA ASP A 103 -12.28 2.49 0.19
C ASP A 103 -11.67 3.59 1.08
N VAL A 104 -10.48 3.30 1.63
CA VAL A 104 -9.86 4.17 2.64
C VAL A 104 -9.64 5.58 2.08
N LEU A 105 -10.30 6.57 2.71
CA LEU A 105 -10.28 7.97 2.31
C LEU A 105 -10.76 8.25 0.87
N GLY A 106 -11.59 7.37 0.29
CA GLY A 106 -12.10 7.53 -1.08
C GLY A 106 -11.04 7.33 -2.16
N LEU A 107 -9.99 6.53 -1.90
CA LEU A 107 -8.84 6.35 -2.78
C LEU A 107 -8.98 5.15 -3.74
N GLY A 108 -10.12 4.47 -3.73
CA GLY A 108 -10.39 3.25 -4.51
C GLY A 108 -9.58 2.03 -4.05
N SER A 109 -9.10 2.04 -2.81
CA SER A 109 -8.25 1.01 -2.19
C SER A 109 -8.76 0.64 -0.82
N ASP A 110 -8.78 -0.65 -0.50
CA ASP A 110 -9.23 -1.16 0.80
C ASP A 110 -8.04 -1.50 1.68
N VAL A 111 -8.23 -1.45 3.00
CA VAL A 111 -7.31 -2.05 3.97
C VAL A 111 -7.81 -3.46 4.26
N VAL A 112 -7.00 -4.48 3.98
CA VAL A 112 -7.35 -5.90 4.16
C VAL A 112 -6.36 -6.60 5.09
N ALA A 113 -6.87 -7.52 5.91
CA ALA A 113 -6.05 -8.39 6.75
C ALA A 113 -5.27 -9.41 5.90
N THR A 114 -4.01 -9.63 6.24
CA THR A 114 -3.10 -10.55 5.54
C THR A 114 -2.72 -11.77 6.38
N ARG A 115 -3.30 -11.93 7.56
CA ARG A 115 -3.05 -13.06 8.45
C ARG A 115 -4.32 -13.41 9.24
N ASN A 116 -4.49 -14.70 9.55
CA ASN A 116 -5.49 -15.16 10.49
C ASN A 116 -5.04 -14.86 11.93
N VAL A 117 -5.98 -14.44 12.77
CA VAL A 117 -5.78 -14.34 14.22
C VAL A 117 -6.95 -15.03 14.90
N GLY A 118 -6.69 -16.20 15.48
CA GLY A 118 -7.68 -16.96 16.26
C GLY A 118 -8.06 -16.25 17.56
N ALA A 119 -9.16 -16.68 18.18
CA ALA A 119 -9.52 -16.20 19.51
C ALA A 119 -8.56 -16.76 20.57
N ALA A 120 -8.20 -15.92 21.55
CA ALA A 120 -7.39 -16.35 22.67
C ALA A 120 -8.14 -17.41 23.48
N VAL A 121 -7.49 -18.54 23.74
CA VAL A 121 -8.02 -19.56 24.66
C VAL A 121 -7.80 -19.06 26.09
N SER A 122 -8.84 -19.04 26.93
CA SER A 122 -8.69 -18.69 28.34
C SER A 122 -7.71 -19.64 29.02
N LYS A 123 -6.63 -19.12 29.62
CA LYS A 123 -5.68 -19.90 30.43
C LYS A 123 -6.32 -20.33 31.76
N SER A 124 -7.34 -21.19 31.73
CA SER A 124 -7.93 -21.80 32.93
C SER A 124 -7.47 -23.25 33.16
N HIS A 125 -6.58 -23.81 32.34
CA HIS A 125 -6.13 -25.20 32.43
C HIS A 125 -4.59 -25.34 32.39
N LEU A 126 -3.88 -24.53 33.18
CA LEU A 126 -2.55 -24.91 33.65
C LEU A 126 -2.58 -24.83 35.18
N ALA A 127 -3.08 -25.91 35.78
CA ALA A 127 -2.90 -26.27 37.18
C ALA A 127 -2.00 -27.50 37.22
#